data_AF-A0A4Q5T7K8-F1
#
_entry.id   AF-A0A4Q5T7K8-F1
#
_cell.length_a   1.000
_cell.length_b   1.000
_cell.length_c   1.000
_cell.angle_alpha   90.00
_cell.angle_beta   90.00
_cell.angle_gamma   90.00
#
_symmetry.space_group_name_H-M   'P 1'
#
loop_
_entity.id
_entity.type
_entity.pdbx_description
1 polymer ?
#
loop_
_entity_poly.entity_id
_entity_poly.type
_entity_poly.pdbx_seq_one_letter_code
_entity_poly.pdbx_strand_id
1 'polypeptide(L)'
;RQDKPDGIAWILRHHPEISDGAIGKLIGTTRTTISAIRDRSHWNIAGITPKDPVTLGLTTQRELDALVAKAAKAAGIEAPTDTRLEGDREALLEQLRAEREAAAREAEAVEAGEEAGPVQHTAESLFKQ
;
A
#
# COMPACT_ATOMS: atom_id res chain seq x y z
N ARG A 1 -19.14 -9.87 -25.42
CA ARG A 1 -18.01 -9.15 -26.12
C ARG A 1 -18.35 -7.70 -26.43
N GLN A 2 -19.60 -7.25 -26.26
CA GLN A 2 -19.99 -5.85 -26.44
C GLN A 2 -19.62 -4.96 -25.23
N ASP A 3 -19.32 -5.58 -24.10
CA ASP A 3 -18.95 -4.91 -22.85
C ASP A 3 -17.53 -4.33 -22.90
N LYS A 4 -16.68 -4.82 -23.82
CA LYS A 4 -15.29 -4.37 -23.95
C LYS A 4 -15.19 -2.88 -24.33
N PRO A 5 -15.91 -2.38 -25.35
CA PRO A 5 -15.99 -0.95 -25.63
C PRO A 5 -16.41 -0.08 -24.43
N ASP A 6 -17.41 -0.53 -23.65
CA ASP A 6 -17.89 0.17 -22.46
C ASP A 6 -16.80 0.29 -21.38
N GLY A 7 -16.08 -0.81 -21.13
CA GLY A 7 -14.95 -0.85 -20.19
C GLY A 7 -13.77 0.01 -20.65
N ILE A 8 -13.43 0.00 -21.94
CA ILE A 8 -12.36 0.83 -22.51
C ILE A 8 -12.73 2.32 -22.39
N ALA A 9 -13.96 2.69 -22.74
CA ALA A 9 -14.43 4.06 -22.64
C ALA A 9 -14.43 4.57 -21.19
N TRP A 10 -14.71 3.70 -20.21
CA TRP A 10 -14.60 4.04 -18.80
C TRP A 10 -13.16 4.34 -18.39
N ILE A 11 -12.20 3.48 -18.76
CA ILE A 11 -10.78 3.69 -18.44
C ILE A 11 -10.26 4.97 -19.08
N LEU A 12 -10.55 5.21 -20.37
CA LEU A 12 -10.11 6.42 -21.07
C LEU A 12 -10.66 7.71 -20.43
N ARG A 13 -11.83 7.64 -19.78
CA ARG A 13 -12.48 8.78 -19.11
C ARG A 13 -11.96 9.02 -17.69
N HIS A 14 -11.74 7.96 -16.91
CA HIS A 14 -11.42 8.07 -15.48
C HIS A 14 -9.92 7.96 -15.20
N HIS A 15 -9.18 7.26 -16.06
CA HIS A 15 -7.75 6.99 -15.91
C HIS A 15 -6.99 7.29 -17.22
N PRO A 16 -6.96 8.56 -17.67
CA PRO A 16 -6.23 8.95 -18.88
C PRO A 16 -4.71 8.72 -18.79
N GLU A 17 -4.17 8.54 -17.58
CA GLU A 17 -2.78 8.18 -17.30
C GLU A 17 -2.41 6.76 -17.75
N ILE A 18 -3.39 5.87 -17.97
CA ILE A 18 -3.13 4.49 -18.36
C ILE A 18 -2.85 4.40 -19.87
N SER A 19 -1.68 3.87 -20.23
CA SER A 19 -1.31 3.65 -21.64
C SER A 19 -2.18 2.62 -22.38
N ASP A 20 -2.35 2.77 -23.70
CA ASP A 20 -3.13 1.81 -24.51
C ASP A 20 -2.58 0.37 -24.46
N GLY A 21 -1.26 0.23 -24.31
CA GLY A 21 -0.63 -1.07 -24.13
C GLY A 21 -1.04 -1.76 -22.83
N ALA A 22 -1.27 -0.98 -21.78
CA ALA A 22 -1.78 -1.45 -20.49
C ALA A 22 -3.28 -1.79 -20.57
N ILE A 23 -4.10 -0.92 -21.19
CA ILE A 23 -5.54 -1.18 -21.43
C ILE A 23 -5.73 -2.46 -22.25
N GLY A 24 -4.92 -2.64 -23.30
CA GLY A 24 -4.99 -3.82 -24.17
C GLY A 24 -4.75 -5.13 -23.42
N LYS A 25 -3.79 -5.13 -22.49
CA LYS A 25 -3.49 -6.29 -21.62
C LYS A 25 -4.59 -6.53 -20.59
N LEU A 26 -5.13 -5.48 -19.97
CA LEU A 26 -6.15 -5.57 -18.93
C LEU A 26 -7.48 -6.12 -19.46
N ILE A 27 -7.98 -5.57 -20.57
CA ILE A 27 -9.31 -5.91 -21.12
C ILE A 27 -9.24 -7.05 -22.16
N GLY A 28 -8.03 -7.41 -22.60
CA GLY A 28 -7.81 -8.35 -23.70
C GLY A 28 -8.37 -7.82 -25.02
N THR A 29 -7.93 -6.61 -25.39
CA THR A 29 -8.31 -5.92 -26.64
C THR A 29 -7.06 -5.46 -27.40
N THR A 30 -7.23 -4.98 -28.62
CA THR A 30 -6.13 -4.43 -29.44
C THR A 30 -6.01 -2.92 -29.29
N ARG A 31 -4.80 -2.39 -29.49
CA ARG A 31 -4.54 -0.94 -29.53
C ARG A 31 -5.41 -0.24 -30.58
N THR A 32 -5.62 -0.86 -31.74
CA THR A 32 -6.50 -0.33 -32.80
C THR A 32 -7.93 -0.09 -32.31
N THR A 33 -8.50 -1.03 -31.55
CA THR A 33 -9.84 -0.85 -30.98
C THR A 33 -9.88 0.27 -29.96
N ILE A 34 -8.83 0.41 -29.13
CA ILE A 34 -8.73 1.48 -28.14
C ILE A 34 -8.64 2.85 -28.83
N SER A 35 -7.79 2.98 -29.85
CA SER A 35 -7.68 4.20 -30.66
C SER A 35 -9.01 4.54 -31.34
N ALA A 36 -9.70 3.55 -31.92
CA ALA A 36 -11.01 3.78 -32.54
C ALA A 36 -12.07 4.30 -31.54
N ILE A 37 -12.03 3.87 -30.28
CA ILE A 37 -12.93 4.38 -29.23
C ILE A 37 -12.54 5.80 -28.82
N ARG A 38 -11.23 6.06 -28.65
CA ARG A 38 -10.68 7.39 -28.33
C ARG A 38 -11.02 8.43 -29.40
N ASP A 39 -10.82 8.06 -30.66
CA ASP A 39 -11.04 8.90 -31.84
C ASP A 39 -12.52 8.94 -32.26
N ARG A 40 -13.40 8.27 -31.50
CA ARG A 40 -14.84 8.19 -31.78
C ARG A 40 -15.17 7.61 -33.15
N SER A 41 -14.31 6.76 -33.70
CA SER A 41 -14.43 6.11 -35.02
C SER A 41 -14.85 4.64 -34.93
N HIS A 42 -15.04 4.10 -33.73
CA HIS A 42 -15.60 2.76 -33.54
C HIS A 42 -17.00 2.68 -34.16
N TRP A 43 -17.29 1.61 -34.90
CA TRP A 43 -18.56 1.44 -35.64
C TRP A 43 -19.82 1.61 -34.76
N ASN A 44 -19.74 1.25 -33.48
CA ASN A 44 -20.81 1.42 -32.49
C ASN A 44 -20.59 2.60 -31.51
N ILE A 45 -19.89 3.67 -31.90
CA ILE A 45 -19.54 4.74 -30.96
C ILE A 45 -20.75 5.38 -30.26
N ALA A 46 -21.90 5.44 -30.94
CA ALA A 46 -23.14 5.99 -30.39
C ALA A 46 -23.76 5.12 -29.28
N GLY A 47 -23.50 3.81 -29.29
CA GLY A 47 -24.02 2.87 -28.29
C GLY A 47 -23.10 2.63 -27.09
N ILE A 48 -21.87 3.14 -27.11
CA ILE A 48 -20.89 2.91 -26.05
C ILE A 48 -21.25 3.75 -24.82
N THR A 49 -21.42 3.08 -23.68
CA THR A 49 -21.67 3.72 -22.39
C THR A 49 -20.52 3.38 -21.45
N PRO A 50 -19.74 4.37 -20.96
CA PRO A 50 -18.65 4.12 -20.03
C PRO A 50 -19.15 3.39 -18.77
N LYS A 51 -18.72 2.14 -18.58
CA LYS A 51 -19.03 1.33 -17.40
C LYS A 51 -17.76 0.70 -16.85
N ASP A 52 -17.71 0.58 -15.53
CA ASP A 52 -16.54 0.07 -14.83
C ASP A 52 -16.21 -1.36 -15.29
N PRO A 53 -14.99 -1.62 -15.79
CA PRO A 53 -14.60 -2.93 -16.30
C PRO A 53 -14.62 -4.05 -15.24
N VAL A 54 -14.55 -3.72 -13.94
CA VAL A 54 -14.72 -4.68 -12.84
C VAL A 54 -16.17 -5.11 -12.73
N THR A 55 -17.11 -4.16 -12.79
CA THR A 55 -18.55 -4.45 -12.76
C THR A 55 -19.03 -5.25 -13.98
N LEU A 56 -18.34 -5.09 -15.11
CA LEU A 56 -18.56 -5.86 -16.32
C LEU A 56 -17.89 -7.24 -16.31
N GLY A 57 -17.13 -7.58 -15.26
CA GLY A 57 -16.39 -8.83 -15.14
C GLY A 57 -15.24 -8.98 -16.14
N LEU A 58 -14.72 -7.88 -16.69
CA LEU A 58 -13.61 -7.89 -17.65
C LEU A 58 -12.24 -7.93 -16.95
N THR A 59 -12.17 -7.45 -15.72
CA THR A 59 -10.96 -7.45 -14.89
C THR A 59 -11.34 -7.53 -13.41
N THR A 60 -10.39 -7.87 -12.55
CA THR A 60 -10.56 -7.81 -11.11
C THR A 60 -10.20 -6.45 -10.55
N GLN A 61 -10.74 -6.10 -9.37
CA GLN A 61 -10.40 -4.86 -8.67
C GLN A 61 -8.89 -4.72 -8.46
N ARG A 62 -8.23 -5.82 -8.06
CA ARG A 62 -6.78 -5.85 -7.79
C ARG A 62 -5.96 -5.51 -9.04
N GLU A 63 -6.36 -6.00 -10.21
CA GLU A 63 -5.67 -5.73 -11.46
C GLU A 63 -5.84 -4.27 -11.90
N LEU A 64 -7.05 -3.72 -11.75
CA LEU A 64 -7.33 -2.32 -12.05
C LEU A 64 -6.52 -1.39 -11.12
N ASP A 65 -6.59 -1.62 -9.80
CA ASP A 65 -5.90 -0.80 -8.80
C ASP A 65 -4.38 -0.83 -9.00
N ALA A 66 -3.79 -2.00 -9.29
CA ALA A 66 -2.36 -2.13 -9.56
C ALA A 66 -1.94 -1.34 -10.81
N LEU A 67 -2.80 -1.29 -11.83
CA LEU A 67 -2.52 -0.56 -13.06
C LEU A 67 -2.64 0.95 -12.85
N VAL A 68 -3.67 1.40 -12.13
CA VAL A 68 -3.88 2.80 -11.78
C VAL A 68 -2.71 3.31 -10.94
N ALA A 69 -2.32 2.60 -9.89
CA ALA A 69 -1.20 2.98 -9.03
C ALA A 69 0.12 3.08 -9.81
N LYS A 70 0.37 2.12 -10.72
CA LYS A 70 1.55 2.13 -11.58
C LYS A 70 1.54 3.30 -12.57
N ALA A 71 0.39 3.60 -13.16
CA ALA A 71 0.22 4.69 -14.12
C ALA A 71 0.32 6.06 -13.45
N ALA A 72 -0.32 6.25 -12.29
CA ALA A 72 -0.23 7.47 -11.49
C ALA A 72 1.23 7.77 -11.10
N LYS A 73 1.96 6.76 -10.60
CA LYS A 73 3.39 6.89 -10.29
C LYS A 73 4.22 7.28 -11.53
N ALA A 74 3.93 6.69 -12.68
CA ALA A 74 4.64 7.00 -13.92
C ALA A 74 4.31 8.41 -14.46
N ALA A 75 3.09 8.89 -14.20
CA ALA A 75 2.64 10.23 -14.56
C ALA A 75 3.11 11.33 -13.58
N GLY A 76 3.83 10.97 -12.51
CA GLY A 76 4.24 11.92 -11.46
C GLY A 76 3.07 12.42 -10.62
N ILE A 77 1.91 11.76 -10.69
CA ILE A 77 0.77 12.01 -9.81
C ILE A 77 1.10 11.29 -8.51
N GLU A 78 1.69 12.02 -7.55
CA GLU A 78 1.79 11.51 -6.19
C GLU A 78 0.39 11.23 -5.67
N ALA A 79 0.15 9.99 -5.25
CA ALA A 79 -1.08 9.65 -4.55
C ALA A 79 -1.21 10.61 -3.36
N PRO A 80 -2.40 11.20 -3.10
CA PRO A 80 -2.58 12.03 -1.93
C PRO A 80 -2.14 11.22 -0.71
N THR A 81 -1.03 11.63 -0.10
CA THR A 81 -0.67 11.11 1.20
C THR A 81 -1.77 11.55 2.15
N ASP A 82 -2.44 10.58 2.76
CA ASP A 82 -3.48 10.86 3.75
C ASP A 82 -2.81 11.45 5.00
N THR A 83 -2.61 12.76 4.99
CA THR A 83 -1.92 13.51 6.08
C THR A 83 -2.77 13.61 7.34
N ARG A 84 -4.03 13.14 7.32
CA ARG A 84 -4.94 13.17 8.47
C ARG A 84 -4.38 12.43 9.70
N LEU A 85 -3.48 11.47 9.49
CA LEU A 85 -2.88 10.65 10.54
C LEU A 85 -1.40 10.99 10.81
N GLU A 86 -0.86 12.07 10.24
CA GLU A 86 0.55 12.43 10.49
C GLU A 86 0.83 12.69 11.97
N GLY A 87 -0.09 13.39 12.66
CA GLY A 87 0.02 13.64 14.11
C GLY A 87 -0.01 12.36 14.95
N ASP A 88 -0.96 11.45 14.66
CA ASP A 88 -1.08 10.17 15.37
C ASP A 88 0.15 9.28 15.15
N ARG A 89 0.71 9.31 13.93
CA ARG A 89 1.93 8.57 13.58
C ARG A 89 3.15 9.10 14.32
N GLU A 90 3.28 10.42 14.44
CA GLU A 90 4.39 11.06 15.14
C GLU A 90 4.35 10.76 16.64
N ALA A 91 3.17 10.85 17.26
CA ALA A 91 2.96 10.48 18.66
C ALA A 91 3.31 9.00 18.94
N LEU A 92 2.93 8.10 18.04
CA LEU A 92 3.22 6.67 18.18
C LEU A 92 4.72 6.35 18.04
N LEU A 93 5.43 7.08 17.18
CA LEU A 93 6.88 7.00 17.02
C LEU A 93 7.62 7.50 18.26
N GLU A 94 7.17 8.60 18.86
CA GLU A 94 7.74 9.14 20.10
C GLU A 94 7.51 8.19 21.27
N GLN A 95 6.30 7.65 21.41
CA GLN A 95 5.97 6.68 22.45
C GLN A 95 6.83 5.42 22.35
N LEU A 96 7.03 4.89 21.14
CA LEU A 96 7.88 3.72 20.92
C LEU A 96 9.35 4.00 21.24
N ARG A 97 9.84 5.21 20.97
CA ARG A 97 11.21 5.63 21.32
C ARG A 97 11.37 5.73 22.84
N ALA A 98 10.40 6.32 23.53
CA ALA A 98 10.40 6.43 24.98
C ALA A 98 10.38 5.06 25.65
N GLU A 99 9.58 4.11 25.16
CA GLU A 99 9.58 2.72 25.65
C GLU A 99 10.93 2.03 25.44
N ARG A 100 11.58 2.25 24.29
CA ARG A 100 12.92 1.68 24.01
C ARG A 100 14.00 2.27 24.89
N GLU A 101 13.95 3.57 25.18
CA GLU A 101 14.89 4.24 26.08
C GLU A 101 14.66 3.86 27.55
N ALA A 102 13.40 3.71 27.97
CA ALA A 102 13.05 3.20 29.30
C ALA A 102 13.55 1.76 29.48
N ALA A 103 13.29 0.88 28.51
CA ALA A 103 13.76 -0.49 28.53
C ALA A 103 15.29 -0.59 28.52
N ALA A 104 15.98 0.30 27.79
CA ALA A 104 17.45 0.36 27.80
C ALA A 104 17.98 0.79 29.17
N ARG A 105 17.41 1.84 29.77
CA ARG A 105 17.79 2.29 31.12
C ARG A 105 17.51 1.26 32.20
N GLU A 106 16.38 0.56 32.10
CA GLU A 106 16.05 -0.54 33.02
C GLU A 106 17.04 -1.70 32.86
N ALA A 107 17.43 -2.05 31.63
CA ALA A 107 18.45 -3.06 31.39
C ALA A 107 19.83 -2.64 31.95
N GLU A 108 20.24 -1.38 31.75
CA GLU A 108 21.48 -0.83 32.30
C GLU A 108 21.47 -0.77 33.84
N ALA A 109 20.31 -0.45 34.45
CA ALA A 109 20.16 -0.43 35.90
C ALA A 109 20.17 -1.83 36.52
N VAL A 110 19.63 -2.83 35.82
CA VAL A 110 19.74 -4.25 36.20
C VAL A 110 21.19 -4.71 36.09
N GLU A 111 21.89 -4.36 35.02
CA GLU A 111 23.31 -4.71 34.84
C GLU A 111 24.22 -4.04 35.89
N ALA A 112 23.96 -2.78 36.24
CA ALA A 112 24.70 -2.05 37.28
C ALA A 112 24.38 -2.51 38.72
N GLY A 113 23.28 -3.25 38.91
CA GLY A 113 22.84 -3.79 40.20
C GLY A 113 23.45 -5.15 40.57
N GLU A 114 24.24 -5.77 39.69
CA GLU A 114 24.76 -7.14 39.85
C GLU A 114 26.25 -7.21 40.27
N GLU A 115 26.79 -6.18 40.93
CA GLU A 115 28.08 -6.27 41.65
C GLU A 115 27.87 -6.36 43.19
N ALA A 116 27.18 -7.41 43.65
CA ALA A 116 27.29 -7.88 45.02
C ALA A 116 27.90 -9.29 44.99
N GLY A 117 29.22 -9.35 45.24
CA GLY A 117 30.04 -10.56 45.11
C GLY A 117 29.54 -11.77 45.89
N PRO A 118 30.02 -12.98 45.54
CA PRO A 118 29.46 -14.23 46.04
C PRO A 118 29.59 -14.34 47.56
N VAL A 119 28.44 -14.48 48.24
CA VAL A 119 28.38 -14.75 49.68
C VAL A 119 29.02 -16.11 49.95
N GLN A 120 30.23 -16.10 50.51
CA GLN A 120 30.89 -17.32 50.96
C GLN A 120 30.25 -17.79 52.27
N HIS A 121 29.49 -18.88 52.22
CA HIS A 121 29.02 -19.57 53.41
C HIS A 121 30.16 -20.41 54.01
N THR A 122 30.89 -19.87 54.99
CA THR A 122 31.83 -20.65 55.80
C THR A 122 31.10 -21.34 56.96
N ALA A 123 31.55 -22.56 57.27
CA ALA A 123 30.90 -23.49 58.21
C ALA A 123 30.74 -22.97 59.65
N GLU A 124 31.41 -21.88 60.03
CA GLU A 124 31.24 -21.25 61.35
C GLU A 124 29.93 -20.47 61.50
N SER A 125 29.27 -20.10 60.39
CA SER A 125 28.04 -19.29 60.45
C SER A 125 26.79 -20.08 60.85
N LEU A 126 26.84 -21.43 60.88
CA LEU A 126 25.66 -22.28 61.09
C LEU A 126 25.45 -22.75 62.54
N PHE A 127 26.37 -22.50 63.47
CA PHE A 127 26.38 -23.17 64.79
C PHE A 127 26.57 -22.26 66.01
N LYS A 128 26.07 -21.02 66.00
CA LYS A 128 25.94 -20.22 67.23
C LYS A 128 24.48 -19.85 67.50
N GLN A 129 23.89 -20.54 68.49
CA GLN A 129 22.75 -20.06 69.27
C GLN A 129 23.20 -18.99 70.26
#